data_AF-A0AAD5SA55-F1
#
_entry.id   AF-A0AAD5SA55-F1
#
_cell.length_a   1.000
_cell.length_b   1.000
_cell.length_c   1.000
_cell.angle_alpha   90.00
_cell.angle_beta   90.00
_cell.angle_gamma   90.00
#
_symmetry.space_group_name_H-M   'P 1'
#
loop_
_entity.id
_entity.type
_entity.pdbx_description
1 polymer ?
#
loop_
_entity_poly.entity_id
_entity_poly.type
_entity_poly.pdbx_seq_one_letter_code
_entity_poly.pdbx_strand_id
1 'polypeptide(L)'
;MQGLYGVLSQSDMYRKEAEFRTWLMEVKNISPEALQNQAMKQYFEDFMEDFNTATLPHVKYYDLDKWESEQRTMERAQAGDDDSATFDLLNDEERLRKHSKALRSSAGSKMELGYSKEELAELKKVSEERIAADRLRKMGYQPKDSMGVRYDYE
;
A
#
# COMPACT_ATOMS: atom_id res chain seq x y z
N MET A 1 11.17 -21.81 -36.35
CA MET A 1 10.59 -20.70 -35.56
C MET A 1 10.03 -21.31 -34.29
N GLN A 2 10.73 -21.17 -33.16
CA GLN A 2 10.25 -21.60 -31.84
C GLN A 2 10.08 -20.34 -30.99
N GLY A 3 9.06 -20.37 -30.11
CA GLY A 3 8.32 -19.24 -29.54
C GLY A 3 9.13 -18.05 -29.01
N LEU A 4 8.70 -16.85 -29.40
CA LEU A 4 9.15 -15.56 -28.85
C LEU A 4 8.92 -15.45 -27.34
N TYR A 5 7.96 -16.19 -26.79
CA TYR A 5 7.55 -16.16 -25.37
C TYR A 5 7.59 -17.53 -24.69
N GLY A 6 8.17 -18.55 -25.35
CA GLY A 6 8.13 -19.94 -24.91
C GLY A 6 6.85 -20.69 -25.32
N VAL A 7 6.71 -21.93 -24.86
CA VAL A 7 5.51 -22.75 -25.04
C VAL A 7 4.86 -22.94 -23.68
N LEU A 8 3.58 -22.59 -23.56
CA LEU A 8 2.80 -22.86 -22.36
C LEU A 8 2.32 -24.31 -22.35
N SER A 9 2.40 -24.95 -21.18
CA SER A 9 1.79 -26.25 -20.91
C SER A 9 0.72 -26.13 -19.82
N GLN A 10 -0.12 -27.15 -19.67
CA GLN A 10 -1.19 -27.18 -18.67
C GLN A 10 -0.65 -27.08 -17.24
N SER A 11 0.60 -27.48 -17.01
CA SER A 11 1.32 -27.34 -15.74
C SER A 11 1.62 -25.88 -15.37
N ASP A 12 1.71 -24.98 -16.36
CA ASP A 12 1.99 -23.56 -16.15
C ASP A 12 0.76 -22.74 -15.78
N MET A 13 -0.41 -23.37 -15.62
CA MET A 13 -1.68 -22.71 -15.25
C MET A 13 -1.54 -21.80 -14.02
N TYR A 14 -0.82 -22.27 -12.99
CA TYR A 14 -0.60 -21.48 -11.78
C TYR A 14 0.43 -20.36 -11.98
N ARG A 15 1.41 -20.56 -12.84
CA ARG A 15 2.46 -19.58 -13.10
C ARG A 15 1.95 -18.40 -13.93
N LYS A 16 1.03 -18.67 -14.85
CA LYS A 16 0.38 -17.68 -15.73
C LYS A 16 -1.06 -17.37 -15.32
N GLU A 17 -1.41 -17.68 -14.07
CA GLU A 17 -2.77 -17.48 -13.56
C GLU A 17 -3.19 -16.00 -13.64
N ALA A 18 -2.26 -15.07 -13.33
CA ALA A 18 -2.51 -13.64 -13.36
C ALA A 18 -2.80 -13.13 -14.79
N GLU A 19 -1.97 -13.52 -15.76
CA GLU A 19 -2.16 -13.26 -17.19
C GLU A 19 -3.50 -13.80 -17.68
N PHE A 20 -3.79 -15.07 -17.36
CA PHE A 20 -5.01 -15.75 -17.77
C PHE A 20 -6.27 -15.10 -17.19
N ARG A 21 -6.25 -14.72 -15.90
CA ARG A 21 -7.34 -13.98 -15.25
C ARG A 21 -7.60 -12.64 -15.91
N THR A 22 -6.54 -11.91 -16.25
CA THR A 22 -6.65 -10.61 -16.92
C THR A 22 -7.23 -10.78 -18.33
N TRP A 23 -6.78 -11.80 -19.07
CA TRP A 23 -7.33 -12.13 -20.39
C TRP A 23 -8.81 -12.53 -20.33
N LEU A 24 -9.23 -13.32 -19.35
CA LEU A 24 -10.64 -13.66 -19.15
C LEU A 24 -11.51 -12.41 -18.93
N MET A 25 -11.03 -11.48 -18.10
CA MET A 25 -11.77 -10.26 -17.79
C MET A 25 -11.83 -9.28 -18.97
N GLU A 26 -10.76 -9.13 -19.74
CA GLU A 26 -10.72 -8.13 -20.81
C GLU A 26 -11.16 -8.65 -22.17
N VAL A 27 -10.74 -9.86 -22.55
CA VAL A 27 -11.04 -10.44 -23.86
C VAL A 27 -12.39 -11.12 -23.85
N LYS A 28 -12.64 -11.97 -22.84
CA LYS A 28 -13.90 -12.73 -22.74
C LYS A 28 -14.97 -11.98 -21.93
N ASN A 29 -14.61 -10.93 -21.20
CA ASN A 29 -15.51 -10.21 -20.28
C ASN A 29 -16.17 -11.10 -19.22
N ILE A 30 -15.45 -12.14 -18.79
CA ILE A 30 -15.93 -13.11 -17.79
C ILE A 30 -15.13 -12.94 -16.50
N SER A 31 -15.85 -12.80 -15.39
CA SER A 31 -15.23 -12.79 -14.06
C SER A 31 -14.72 -14.19 -13.70
N PRO A 32 -13.44 -14.35 -13.29
CA PRO A 32 -12.88 -15.66 -12.92
C PRO A 32 -13.61 -16.31 -11.73
N GLU A 33 -14.21 -15.51 -10.85
CA GLU A 33 -15.01 -15.99 -9.70
C GLU A 33 -16.35 -16.61 -10.11
N ALA A 34 -16.87 -16.27 -11.30
CA ALA A 34 -18.11 -16.82 -11.82
C ALA A 34 -17.89 -18.19 -12.51
N LEU A 35 -16.64 -18.58 -12.76
CA LEU A 35 -16.30 -19.79 -13.50
C LEU A 35 -16.05 -20.98 -12.57
N GLN A 36 -16.63 -22.12 -12.92
CA GLN A 36 -16.30 -23.39 -12.30
C GLN A 36 -14.90 -23.87 -12.75
N ASN A 37 -14.16 -24.56 -11.88
CA ASN A 37 -12.81 -25.07 -12.16
C ASN A 37 -12.67 -25.85 -13.49
N GLN A 38 -13.73 -26.53 -13.94
CA GLN A 38 -13.71 -27.25 -15.21
C GLN A 38 -13.74 -26.31 -16.42
N ALA A 39 -14.60 -25.29 -16.38
CA ALA A 39 -14.66 -24.27 -17.43
C ALA A 39 -13.34 -23.48 -17.47
N MET A 40 -12.75 -23.19 -16.31
CA MET A 40 -11.46 -22.51 -16.21
C MET A 40 -10.35 -23.24 -16.98
N LYS A 41 -10.29 -24.58 -16.87
CA LYS A 41 -9.32 -25.38 -17.64
C LYS A 41 -9.56 -25.31 -19.14
N GLN A 42 -10.81 -25.32 -19.58
CA GLN A 42 -11.13 -25.25 -21.00
C GLN A 42 -10.78 -23.89 -21.61
N TYR A 43 -11.03 -22.80 -20.89
CA TYR A 43 -10.57 -21.48 -21.31
C TYR A 43 -9.05 -21.35 -21.26
N PHE A 44 -8.39 -22.07 -20.34
CA PHE A 44 -6.94 -22.09 -20.29
C PHE A 44 -6.31 -22.80 -21.51
N GLU A 45 -6.99 -23.80 -22.08
CA GLU A 45 -6.57 -24.43 -23.34
C GLU A 45 -6.67 -23.46 -24.52
N ASP A 46 -7.75 -22.68 -24.61
CA ASP A 46 -7.93 -21.58 -25.60
C ASP A 46 -6.81 -20.54 -25.46
N PHE A 47 -6.57 -20.09 -24.22
CA PHE A 47 -5.49 -19.16 -23.91
C PHE A 47 -4.10 -19.71 -24.24
N MET A 48 -3.85 -20.99 -23.97
CA MET A 48 -2.60 -21.67 -24.30
C MET A 48 -2.38 -21.72 -25.82
N GLU A 49 -3.42 -22.01 -26.60
CA GLU A 49 -3.36 -22.00 -28.06
C GLU A 49 -3.02 -20.59 -28.57
N ASP A 50 -3.73 -19.57 -28.10
CA ASP A 50 -3.47 -18.18 -28.50
C ASP A 50 -2.08 -17.67 -28.07
N PHE A 51 -1.62 -18.10 -26.88
CA PHE A 51 -0.28 -17.78 -26.38
C PHE A 51 0.80 -18.42 -27.27
N ASN A 52 0.67 -19.71 -27.57
CA ASN A 52 1.64 -20.47 -28.35
C ASN A 52 1.66 -20.03 -29.83
N THR A 53 0.54 -19.57 -30.37
CA THR A 53 0.42 -19.07 -31.74
C THR A 53 0.67 -17.57 -31.87
N ALA A 54 0.94 -16.89 -30.76
CA ALA A 54 1.17 -15.46 -30.70
C ALA A 54 0.01 -14.60 -31.23
N THR A 55 -1.24 -15.04 -31.06
CA THR A 55 -2.47 -14.38 -31.55
C THR A 55 -3.20 -13.56 -30.49
N LEU A 56 -2.65 -13.46 -29.27
CA LEU A 56 -3.27 -12.67 -28.20
C LEU A 56 -3.33 -11.18 -28.59
N PRO A 57 -4.41 -10.47 -28.22
CA PRO A 57 -4.66 -9.11 -28.72
C PRO A 57 -3.71 -8.05 -28.17
N HIS A 58 -2.99 -8.32 -27.07
CA HIS A 58 -2.06 -7.37 -26.48
C HIS A 58 -0.83 -8.07 -25.86
N VAL A 59 0.33 -7.40 -25.93
CA VAL A 59 1.60 -7.94 -25.43
C VAL A 59 1.59 -8.22 -23.91
N LYS A 60 0.74 -7.51 -23.16
CA LYS A 60 0.58 -7.66 -21.70
C LYS A 60 0.14 -9.05 -21.25
N TYR A 61 -0.52 -9.81 -22.11
CA TYR A 61 -0.94 -11.17 -21.78
C TYR A 61 0.21 -12.18 -21.90
N TYR A 62 1.35 -11.79 -22.50
CA TYR A 62 2.55 -12.60 -22.53
C TYR A 62 3.39 -12.43 -21.26
N ASP A 63 3.56 -11.19 -20.80
CA ASP A 63 4.30 -10.84 -19.58
C ASP A 63 3.61 -9.70 -18.83
N LEU A 64 2.69 -10.05 -17.92
CA LEU A 64 1.97 -9.07 -17.09
C LEU A 64 2.93 -8.35 -16.14
N ASP A 65 3.85 -9.10 -15.51
CA ASP A 65 4.80 -8.56 -14.52
C ASP A 65 5.70 -7.47 -15.11
N LYS A 66 6.18 -7.69 -16.34
CA LYS A 66 6.97 -6.70 -17.07
C LYS A 66 6.14 -5.47 -17.37
N TRP A 67 4.92 -5.66 -17.89
CA TRP A 67 4.03 -4.56 -18.22
C TRP A 67 3.64 -3.73 -16.97
N GLU A 68 3.30 -4.38 -15.85
CA GLU A 68 2.98 -3.70 -14.59
C GLU A 68 4.19 -2.99 -13.99
N SER A 69 5.38 -3.56 -14.12
CA SER A 69 6.63 -2.91 -13.67
C SER A 69 6.96 -1.68 -14.50
N GLU A 70 6.76 -1.76 -15.82
CA GLU A 70 6.91 -0.61 -16.73
C GLU A 70 5.85 0.46 -16.46
N GLN A 71 4.58 0.08 -16.24
CA GLN A 71 3.52 1.02 -15.83
C GLN A 71 3.85 1.69 -14.50
N ARG A 72 4.26 0.94 -13.47
CA ARG A 72 4.66 1.51 -12.19
C ARG A 72 5.87 2.42 -12.30
N THR A 73 6.85 2.08 -13.15
CA THR A 73 8.01 2.94 -13.40
C THR A 73 7.58 4.23 -14.11
N MET A 74 6.70 4.12 -15.10
CA MET A 74 6.18 5.27 -15.84
C MET A 74 5.33 6.18 -14.95
N GLU A 75 4.46 5.61 -14.12
CA GLU A 75 3.66 6.36 -13.14
C GLU A 75 4.53 7.00 -12.07
N ARG A 76 5.57 6.33 -11.55
CA ARG A 76 6.54 6.93 -10.62
C ARG A 76 7.32 8.07 -11.28
N ALA A 77 7.75 7.88 -12.52
CA ALA A 77 8.42 8.91 -13.30
C ALA A 77 7.50 10.11 -13.56
N GLN A 78 6.21 9.89 -13.82
CA GLN A 78 5.21 10.96 -13.96
C GLN A 78 4.83 11.62 -12.63
N ALA A 79 4.82 10.86 -11.53
CA ALA A 79 4.59 11.34 -10.17
C ALA A 79 5.80 12.10 -9.59
N GLY A 80 6.93 12.15 -10.31
CA GLY A 80 8.14 12.87 -9.92
C GLY A 80 8.88 12.26 -8.73
N ASP A 81 8.59 10.99 -8.39
CA ASP A 81 9.31 10.24 -7.35
C ASP A 81 10.51 9.55 -8.02
N ASP A 82 11.54 10.34 -8.30
CA ASP A 82 12.88 9.83 -8.64
C ASP A 82 13.51 9.28 -7.35
N ASP A 83 13.02 8.13 -6.88
CA ASP A 83 13.71 7.34 -5.87
C ASP A 83 14.62 6.35 -6.61
N SER A 84 15.63 6.91 -7.29
CA SER A 84 16.74 6.15 -7.83
C SER A 84 17.65 5.71 -6.67
N ALA A 85 17.18 4.76 -5.87
CA ALA A 85 17.97 3.88 -5.01
C ALA A 85 19.16 4.56 -4.29
N THR A 86 18.96 5.77 -3.77
CA THR A 86 19.91 6.45 -2.89
C THR A 86 19.22 6.54 -1.53
N PHE A 87 19.70 5.72 -0.59
CA PHE A 87 19.18 5.67 0.77
C PHE A 87 19.58 6.96 1.51
N ASP A 88 18.88 8.05 1.22
CA ASP A 88 19.04 9.33 1.90
C ASP A 88 18.27 9.31 3.22
N LEU A 89 18.96 8.91 4.29
CA LEU A 89 18.48 8.90 5.68
C LEU A 89 17.75 10.20 6.11
N LEU A 90 18.14 11.34 5.53
CA LEU A 90 17.54 12.65 5.80
C LEU A 90 16.15 12.82 5.17
N ASN A 91 15.92 12.22 4.00
CA ASN A 91 14.62 12.30 3.30
C ASN A 91 13.57 11.40 3.96
N ASP A 92 13.99 10.25 4.51
CA ASP A 92 13.12 9.33 5.23
C ASP A 92 12.58 9.95 6.54
N GLU A 93 13.41 10.70 7.28
CA GLU A 93 12.98 11.43 8.48
C GLU A 93 11.89 12.47 8.16
N GLU A 94 12.01 13.19 7.04
CA GLU A 94 11.00 14.17 6.65
C GLU A 94 9.69 13.52 6.18
N ARG A 95 9.76 12.39 5.45
CA ARG A 95 8.58 11.59 5.08
C ARG A 95 7.87 11.06 6.32
N LEU A 96 8.61 10.53 7.28
CA LEU A 96 8.05 10.03 8.54
C LEU A 96 7.41 11.18 9.36
N ARG A 97 8.00 12.37 9.33
CA ARG A 97 7.45 13.58 9.96
C ARG A 97 6.16 14.05 9.29
N LYS A 98 6.07 14.01 7.97
CA LYS A 98 4.83 14.34 7.23
C LYS A 98 3.73 13.31 7.49
N HIS A 99 4.08 12.01 7.48
CA HIS A 99 3.13 10.94 7.76
C HIS A 99 2.59 11.00 9.20
N SER A 100 3.45 11.23 10.20
CA SER A 100 3.03 11.41 11.59
C SER A 100 2.19 12.67 11.81
N LYS A 101 2.48 13.77 11.10
CA LYS A 101 1.63 14.98 11.11
C LYS A 101 0.26 14.72 10.48
N ALA A 102 0.21 14.02 9.35
CA ALA A 102 -1.04 13.65 8.68
C ALA A 102 -1.91 12.74 9.55
N LEU A 103 -1.31 11.75 10.23
CA LEU A 103 -2.03 10.88 11.17
C LEU A 103 -2.56 11.65 12.38
N ARG A 104 -1.80 12.63 12.89
CA ARG A 104 -2.26 13.50 13.98
C ARG A 104 -3.40 14.41 13.54
N SER A 105 -3.35 14.91 12.31
CA SER A 105 -4.43 15.73 11.74
C SER A 105 -5.69 14.91 11.43
N SER A 106 -5.56 13.65 11.01
CA SER A 106 -6.71 12.78 10.75
C SER A 106 -7.32 12.22 12.04
N ALA A 107 -6.50 11.90 13.05
CA ALA A 107 -6.97 11.49 14.37
C ALA A 107 -7.61 12.64 15.17
N GLY A 108 -7.20 13.89 14.92
CA GLY A 108 -7.77 15.09 15.54
C GLY A 108 -9.17 15.47 15.04
N SER A 109 -9.66 14.87 13.95
CA SER A 109 -10.92 15.27 13.31
C SER A 109 -12.16 14.48 13.76
N LYS A 110 -12.03 13.50 14.67
CA LYS A 110 -13.17 12.63 15.08
C LYS A 110 -13.54 12.70 16.56
N MET A 111 -12.98 13.63 17.35
CA MET A 111 -13.34 13.73 18.76
C MET A 111 -13.52 15.17 19.20
N GLU A 112 -14.52 15.85 18.64
CA GLU A 112 -15.13 17.02 19.28
C GLU A 112 -15.98 16.53 20.47
N LEU A 113 -15.31 16.04 21.52
CA LEU A 113 -15.91 15.96 22.84
C LEU A 113 -16.15 17.40 23.31
N GLY A 114 -17.34 17.69 23.83
CA GLY A 114 -17.84 19.03 24.20
C GLY A 114 -17.12 19.71 25.37
N TYR A 115 -15.79 19.72 25.34
CA TYR A 115 -14.93 20.42 26.30
C TYR A 115 -14.91 21.91 25.97
N SER A 116 -14.95 22.73 27.02
CA SER A 116 -14.78 24.17 26.86
C SER A 116 -13.35 24.50 26.41
N LYS A 117 -13.17 25.65 25.76
CA LYS A 117 -11.85 26.12 25.26
C LYS A 117 -10.77 26.14 26.36
N GLU A 118 -11.17 26.41 27.60
CA GLU A 118 -10.30 26.45 28.76
C GLU A 118 -9.84 25.04 29.16
N GLU A 119 -10.75 24.07 29.20
CA GLU A 119 -10.44 22.67 29.50
C GLU A 119 -9.52 22.04 28.43
N LEU A 120 -9.70 22.41 27.16
CA LEU A 120 -8.81 22.00 26.07
C LEU A 120 -7.39 22.55 26.23
N ALA A 121 -7.25 23.78 26.72
CA ALA A 121 -5.95 24.38 27.01
C ALA A 121 -5.26 23.70 28.19
N GLU A 122 -6.02 23.34 29.23
CA GLU A 122 -5.52 22.57 30.36
C GLU A 122 -5.11 21.15 29.95
N LEU A 123 -5.93 20.47 29.16
CA LEU A 123 -5.62 19.13 28.63
C LEU A 123 -4.33 19.14 27.80
N LYS A 124 -4.17 20.18 26.97
CA LYS A 124 -2.95 20.39 26.18
C LYS A 124 -1.73 20.60 27.08
N LYS A 125 -1.84 21.46 28.09
CA LYS A 125 -0.77 21.74 29.05
C LYS A 125 -0.35 20.47 29.80
N VAL A 126 -1.31 19.70 30.30
CA VAL A 126 -1.07 18.42 31.00
C VAL A 126 -0.38 17.40 30.09
N SER A 127 -0.78 17.34 28.81
CA SER A 127 -0.12 16.48 27.82
C SER A 127 1.34 16.87 27.60
N GLU A 128 1.62 18.16 27.46
CA GLU A 128 2.98 18.68 27.29
C GLU A 128 3.84 18.39 28.53
N GLU A 129 3.28 18.54 29.73
CA GLU A 129 3.95 18.21 31.00
C GLU A 129 4.24 16.71 31.12
N ARG A 130 3.34 15.83 30.67
CA ARG A 130 3.60 14.37 30.61
C ARG A 130 4.74 14.03 29.65
N ILE A 131 4.75 14.65 28.47
CA ILE A 131 5.80 14.44 27.47
C ILE A 131 7.15 14.92 28.01
N ALA A 132 7.17 16.06 28.71
CA ALA A 132 8.37 16.58 29.36
C ALA A 132 8.86 15.66 30.48
N ALA A 133 7.95 15.16 31.33
CA ALA A 133 8.26 14.21 32.40
C ALA A 133 8.82 12.89 31.86
N ASP A 134 8.25 12.33 30.79
CA ASP A 134 8.76 11.10 30.17
C ASP A 134 10.13 11.34 29.50
N ARG A 135 10.33 12.51 28.87
CA ARG A 135 11.64 12.91 28.34
C ARG A 135 12.69 13.04 29.44
N LEU A 136 12.34 13.62 30.59
CA LEU A 136 13.20 13.74 31.77
C LEU A 136 13.54 12.36 32.36
N ARG A 137 12.54 11.47 32.45
CA ARG A 137 12.73 10.08 32.91
C ARG A 137 13.66 9.30 31.97
N LYS A 138 13.51 9.48 30.66
CA LYS A 138 14.38 8.89 29.64
C LYS A 138 15.81 9.43 29.71
N MET A 139 15.99 10.67 30.17
CA MET A 139 17.30 11.28 30.44
C MET A 139 17.86 10.92 31.84
N GLY A 140 17.19 10.05 32.60
CA GLY A 140 17.65 9.57 33.91
C GLY A 140 17.32 10.49 35.10
N TYR A 141 16.53 11.55 34.88
CA TYR A 141 16.04 12.42 35.95
C TYR A 141 14.70 11.90 36.50
N GLN A 142 14.47 12.02 37.81
CA GLN A 142 13.19 11.67 38.42
C GLN A 142 12.24 12.88 38.37
N PRO A 143 11.19 12.86 37.51
CA PRO A 143 10.19 13.93 37.50
C PRO A 143 9.38 13.94 38.80
N LYS A 144 8.86 15.11 39.18
CA LYS A 144 7.99 15.26 40.36
C LYS A 144 6.66 14.54 40.11
N ASP A 145 6.13 13.87 41.14
CA ASP A 145 4.89 13.07 41.08
C ASP A 145 3.65 13.88 40.62
N SER A 146 3.64 15.19 40.90
CA SER A 146 2.56 16.10 40.50
C SER A 146 2.60 16.54 39.02
N MET A 147 3.60 16.11 38.24
CA MET A 147 3.77 16.56 36.86
C MET A 147 2.91 15.72 35.90
N GLY A 148 1.96 16.36 35.21
CA GLY A 148 1.08 15.67 34.25
C GLY A 148 -0.18 15.04 34.85
N VAL A 149 -0.59 15.44 36.06
CA VAL A 149 -1.82 14.98 36.72
C VAL A 149 -2.86 16.12 36.70
N ARG A 150 -4.07 15.86 36.19
CA ARG A 150 -5.21 16.78 36.31
C ARG A 150 -5.89 16.48 37.65
N TYR A 151 -5.94 17.47 38.55
CA TYR A 151 -6.77 17.38 39.74
C TYR A 151 -8.16 17.86 39.36
N ASP A 152 -9.13 16.95 39.36
CA ASP A 152 -10.54 17.30 39.23
C ASP A 152 -11.02 17.70 40.63
N TYR A 153 -11.44 18.95 40.80
CA TYR A 153 -12.14 19.39 42.00
C TYR A 153 -13.62 19.44 41.63
N GLU A 154 -14.38 18.45 42.13
CA GLU A 154 -15.86 18.47 42.11
C GLU A 154 -16.43 19.62 42.97
#